data_AF-A0A3R6ABZ4-F1
#
_entry.id   AF-A0A3R6ABZ4-F1
#
_cell.length_a   1.000
_cell.length_b   1.000
_cell.length_c   1.000
_cell.angle_alpha   90.00
_cell.angle_beta   90.00
_cell.angle_gamma   90.00
#
_symmetry.space_group_name_H-M   'P 1'
#
loop_
_entity.id
_entity.type
_entity.pdbx_description
1 polymer ?
#
loop_
_entity_poly.entity_id
_entity_poly.type
_entity_poly.pdbx_seq_one_letter_code
_entity_poly.pdbx_strand_id
1 'polypeptide(L)'
;MAEFDYEVVNGRKIRVRPVETVSEVDENGYFHRQPNHFTKGFGPGENPIEKGRYRLVWAKLCHWSNRASIVRELLGLEDAISINMVEHAPHEKNLGWEFVYDENNTDPVLNIQFLSEAYYKADDDYTGRTTVPALIDVQTGKVVNNDYNRLTNYFEVNFREFHGENAPDLYPEELREEIDKLNIWLFHNVNNGVYKTAFARSKEAFWDAYNAFYAALDILEERLGHQRFLFGDYVTDSDVRLYVTLARLDIRYAFQLGHTKQRLIDYKNLWGYARDLYQIPAFKNNTYFKDFANPSNKKAGHLMETFNARFLDEINFDAYWGAPADRAHLSSDPGNKFKIGKR
;
A
#
# COMPACT_ATOMS: atom_id res chain seq x y z
N MET A 1 -11.12 -11.78 29.31
CA MET A 1 -9.79 -11.57 28.69
C MET A 1 -9.68 -12.56 27.56
N ALA A 2 -9.31 -12.11 26.36
CA ALA A 2 -9.07 -13.04 25.25
C ALA A 2 -7.84 -13.91 25.58
N GLU A 3 -7.92 -15.21 25.30
CA GLU A 3 -6.76 -16.10 25.39
C GLU A 3 -5.92 -15.96 24.11
N PHE A 4 -4.65 -15.61 24.28
CA PHE A 4 -3.71 -15.44 23.18
C PHE A 4 -2.61 -16.50 23.25
N ASP A 5 -2.21 -17.02 22.10
CA ASP A 5 -1.00 -17.85 21.96
C ASP A 5 0.23 -16.95 21.79
N TYR A 6 1.37 -17.41 22.31
CA TYR A 6 2.62 -16.66 22.34
C TYR A 6 3.81 -17.52 21.94
N GLU A 7 4.85 -16.86 21.43
CA GLU A 7 6.18 -17.39 21.21
C GLU A 7 7.22 -16.47 21.89
N VAL A 8 8.35 -17.05 22.32
CA VAL A 8 9.46 -16.27 22.87
C VAL A 8 10.56 -16.18 21.83
N VAL A 9 10.81 -14.97 21.33
CA VAL A 9 11.87 -14.69 20.34
C VAL A 9 12.83 -13.70 20.96
N ASN A 10 14.11 -14.05 21.05
CA ASN A 10 15.16 -13.19 21.65
C ASN A 10 14.78 -12.62 23.04
N GLY A 11 14.08 -13.40 23.86
CA GLY A 11 13.61 -12.99 25.18
C GLY A 11 12.36 -12.10 25.19
N ARG A 12 11.78 -11.80 24.03
CA ARG A 12 10.52 -11.05 23.87
C ARG A 12 9.34 -11.99 23.74
N LYS A 13 8.25 -11.71 24.44
CA LYS A 13 7.00 -12.47 24.38
C LYS A 13 6.11 -11.90 23.26
N ILE A 14 6.01 -12.61 22.15
CA ILE A 14 5.32 -12.16 20.93
C ILE A 14 4.04 -12.95 20.73
N ARG A 15 2.91 -12.27 20.47
CA ARG A 15 1.63 -12.95 20.18
C ARG A 15 1.67 -13.55 18.78
N VAL A 16 1.09 -14.74 18.66
CA VAL A 16 0.89 -15.39 17.37
C VAL A 16 -0.17 -14.62 16.57
N ARG A 17 0.15 -14.35 15.30
CA ARG A 17 -0.71 -13.61 14.39
C ARG A 17 -1.97 -14.44 14.02
N PRO A 18 -3.17 -13.84 14.06
CA PRO A 18 -4.38 -14.47 13.54
C PRO A 18 -4.30 -14.77 12.03
N VAL A 19 -4.93 -15.86 11.60
CA VAL A 19 -4.95 -16.30 10.18
C VAL A 19 -6.12 -15.67 9.42
N GLU A 20 -5.84 -15.05 8.28
CA GLU A 20 -6.81 -14.35 7.42
C GLU A 20 -7.99 -15.24 7.02
N THR A 21 -7.70 -16.44 6.49
CA THR A 21 -8.73 -17.32 5.90
C THR A 21 -9.67 -17.94 6.91
N VAL A 22 -9.39 -17.79 8.20
CA VAL A 22 -10.22 -18.29 9.30
C VAL A 22 -11.18 -17.20 9.79
N SER A 23 -10.77 -15.94 9.72
CA SER A 23 -11.47 -14.81 10.34
C SER A 23 -12.13 -13.85 9.34
N GLU A 24 -11.69 -13.86 8.08
CA GLU A 24 -12.06 -12.89 7.06
C GLU A 24 -12.80 -13.54 5.88
N VAL A 25 -13.32 -14.75 6.01
CA VAL A 25 -14.13 -15.42 4.97
C VAL A 25 -15.46 -15.83 5.57
N ASP A 26 -16.57 -15.44 4.93
CA ASP A 26 -17.91 -15.83 5.38
C ASP A 26 -18.30 -17.25 4.97
N GLU A 27 -19.46 -17.70 5.44
CA GLU A 27 -20.03 -19.02 5.13
C GLU A 27 -20.28 -19.27 3.64
N ASN A 28 -20.39 -18.20 2.83
CA ASN A 28 -20.59 -18.25 1.39
C ASN A 28 -19.25 -18.20 0.61
N GLY A 29 -18.13 -18.14 1.32
CA GLY A 29 -16.78 -18.12 0.75
C GLY A 29 -16.31 -16.74 0.27
N TYR A 30 -16.99 -15.66 0.64
CA TYR A 30 -16.58 -14.28 0.32
C TYR A 30 -15.57 -13.77 1.34
N PHE A 31 -14.51 -13.14 0.83
CA PHE A 31 -13.52 -12.49 1.65
C PHE A 31 -13.97 -11.09 2.12
N HIS A 32 -14.02 -10.91 3.43
CA HIS A 32 -14.33 -9.67 4.13
C HIS A 32 -13.11 -9.24 4.94
N ARG A 33 -12.36 -8.27 4.40
CA ARG A 33 -11.17 -7.72 5.05
C ARG A 33 -11.51 -7.17 6.44
N GLN A 34 -10.66 -7.44 7.43
CA GLN A 34 -10.80 -6.82 8.75
C GLN A 34 -10.86 -5.29 8.67
N PRO A 35 -11.67 -4.64 9.53
CA PRO A 35 -11.69 -3.19 9.64
C PRO A 35 -10.38 -2.66 10.24
N ASN A 36 -10.14 -1.36 10.04
CA ASN A 36 -9.08 -0.63 10.75
C ASN A 36 -9.47 -0.43 12.21
N HIS A 37 -8.49 -0.35 13.11
CA HIS A 37 -8.71 -0.29 14.55
C HIS A 37 -8.32 1.06 15.15
N PHE A 38 -7.14 1.56 14.79
CA PHE A 38 -6.66 2.86 15.20
C PHE A 38 -6.98 3.88 14.09
N THR A 39 -8.14 4.51 14.18
CA THR A 39 -8.69 5.40 13.13
C THR A 39 -8.75 6.87 13.53
N LYS A 40 -8.35 7.19 14.77
CA LYS A 40 -8.34 8.56 15.29
C LYS A 40 -7.51 9.50 14.40
N GLY A 41 -7.98 10.74 14.28
CA GLY A 41 -7.38 11.75 13.41
C GLY A 41 -6.19 12.44 14.07
N PHE A 42 -5.76 13.55 13.48
CA PHE A 42 -4.62 14.35 13.98
C PHE A 42 -5.07 15.76 14.34
N GLY A 43 -4.56 16.27 15.46
CA GLY A 43 -4.92 17.58 15.98
C GLY A 43 -4.86 17.65 17.52
N PRO A 44 -5.22 18.81 18.09
CA PRO A 44 -5.21 19.01 19.54
C PRO A 44 -6.08 17.98 20.28
N GLY A 45 -5.52 17.33 21.30
CA GLY A 45 -6.23 16.41 22.19
C GLY A 45 -6.30 14.95 21.76
N GLU A 46 -5.99 14.62 20.50
CA GLU A 46 -5.87 13.22 20.04
C GLU A 46 -4.41 12.88 19.71
N ASN A 47 -4.01 13.11 18.46
CA ASN A 47 -2.67 12.89 17.94
C ASN A 47 -2.07 14.26 17.55
N PRO A 48 -1.30 14.92 18.43
CA PRO A 48 -0.75 16.25 18.18
C PRO A 48 0.17 16.31 16.97
N ILE A 49 -0.02 17.31 16.12
CA ILE A 49 0.76 17.50 14.90
C ILE A 49 2.13 18.09 15.29
N GLU A 50 3.14 17.23 15.39
CA GLU A 50 4.49 17.60 15.84
C GLU A 50 5.55 17.00 14.91
N LYS A 51 6.47 17.84 14.43
CA LYS A 51 7.60 17.42 13.60
C LYS A 51 8.46 16.39 14.34
N GLY A 52 8.69 15.23 13.72
CA GLY A 52 9.55 14.18 14.26
C GLY A 52 8.88 13.26 15.29
N ARG A 53 7.61 13.49 15.65
CA ARG A 53 6.88 12.65 16.63
C ARG A 53 6.42 11.31 16.07
N TYR A 54 6.22 11.22 14.76
CA TYR A 54 5.61 10.04 14.16
C TYR A 54 6.60 9.24 13.32
N ARG A 55 6.42 7.92 13.38
CA ARG A 55 7.15 6.93 12.58
C ARG A 55 6.17 6.07 11.80
N LEU A 56 6.26 6.12 10.47
CA LEU A 56 5.49 5.27 9.58
C LEU A 56 6.21 3.94 9.39
N VAL A 57 5.59 2.86 9.84
CA VAL A 57 6.03 1.49 9.54
C VAL A 57 5.25 0.98 8.34
N TRP A 58 5.97 0.51 7.32
CA TRP A 58 5.39 0.04 6.07
C TRP A 58 6.14 -1.18 5.52
N ALA A 59 5.60 -1.85 4.50
CA ALA A 59 6.25 -3.00 3.87
C ALA A 59 6.23 -2.87 2.36
N LYS A 60 7.36 -3.22 1.72
CA LYS A 60 7.53 -3.16 0.26
C LYS A 60 6.41 -3.88 -0.48
N LEU A 61 6.02 -5.08 -0.03
CA LEU A 61 4.99 -5.89 -0.68
C LEU A 61 3.56 -5.38 -0.46
N CYS A 62 3.31 -4.66 0.63
CA CYS A 62 1.97 -4.23 0.99
C CYS A 62 1.57 -2.96 0.25
N HIS A 63 0.71 -3.11 -0.76
CA HIS A 63 0.22 -2.00 -1.57
C HIS A 63 -0.55 -0.94 -0.74
N TRP A 64 -1.21 -1.32 0.37
CA TRP A 64 -1.88 -0.37 1.27
C TRP A 64 -0.88 0.60 1.90
N SER A 65 0.22 0.06 2.44
CA SER A 65 1.25 0.84 3.12
C SER A 65 2.13 1.63 2.15
N ASN A 66 2.29 1.11 0.92
CA ASN A 66 3.02 1.75 -0.16
C ASN A 66 2.47 3.14 -0.48
N ARG A 67 1.14 3.34 -0.37
CA ARG A 67 0.48 4.63 -0.60
C ARG A 67 1.02 5.70 0.33
N ALA A 68 1.08 5.40 1.63
CA ALA A 68 1.57 6.33 2.64
C ALA A 68 3.05 6.69 2.41
N SER A 69 3.86 5.73 1.96
CA SER A 69 5.27 6.00 1.61
C SER A 69 5.41 6.92 0.39
N ILE A 70 4.64 6.68 -0.67
CA ILE A 70 4.61 7.54 -1.86
C ILE A 70 4.15 8.96 -1.49
N VAL A 71 3.03 9.07 -0.78
CA VAL A 71 2.46 10.38 -0.40
C VAL A 71 3.41 11.16 0.51
N ARG A 72 4.06 10.49 1.47
CA ARG A 72 5.07 11.12 2.33
C ARG A 72 6.19 11.79 1.51
N GLU A 73 6.71 11.11 0.50
CA GLU A 73 7.77 11.65 -0.37
C GLU A 73 7.23 12.74 -1.32
N LEU A 74 6.03 12.56 -1.88
CA LEU A 74 5.39 13.60 -2.71
C LEU A 74 5.23 14.93 -1.95
N LEU A 75 4.86 14.86 -0.67
CA LEU A 75 4.62 16.03 0.18
C LEU A 75 5.89 16.61 0.82
N GLY A 76 7.05 15.98 0.66
CA GLY A 76 8.29 16.43 1.29
C GLY A 76 8.27 16.28 2.82
N LEU A 77 7.60 15.24 3.34
CA LEU A 77 7.41 15.02 4.78
C LEU A 77 8.55 14.23 5.44
N GLU A 78 9.71 14.10 4.79
CA GLU A 78 10.76 13.20 5.23
C GLU A 78 11.34 13.55 6.59
N ASP A 79 11.48 14.84 6.87
CA ASP A 79 11.95 15.38 8.14
C ASP A 79 10.88 15.39 9.24
N ALA A 80 9.61 15.31 8.86
CA ALA A 80 8.48 15.41 9.79
C ALA A 80 7.99 14.03 10.27
N ILE A 81 8.01 13.05 9.38
CA ILE A 81 7.56 11.69 9.65
C ILE A 81 8.72 10.76 9.30
N SER A 82 9.29 10.10 10.31
CA SER A 82 10.31 9.07 10.05
C SER A 82 9.68 7.80 9.48
N ILE A 83 10.45 6.93 8.82
CA ILE A 83 9.96 5.64 8.33
C ILE A 83 10.78 4.48 8.86
N ASN A 84 10.16 3.30 8.94
CA ASN A 84 10.86 2.03 8.88
C ASN A 84 10.14 1.01 8.01
N MET A 85 10.87 -0.02 7.61
CA MET A 85 10.33 -1.14 6.84
C MET A 85 10.30 -2.42 7.66
N VAL A 86 9.26 -3.21 7.41
CA VAL A 86 9.10 -4.57 7.95
C VAL A 86 8.88 -5.56 6.81
N GLU A 87 9.16 -6.83 7.08
CA GLU A 87 8.83 -7.96 6.21
C GLU A 87 8.47 -9.17 7.07
N HIS A 88 7.90 -10.20 6.45
CA HIS A 88 7.72 -11.49 7.09
C HIS A 88 9.04 -12.26 7.16
N ALA A 89 9.35 -12.77 8.35
CA ALA A 89 10.48 -13.66 8.58
C ALA A 89 9.99 -15.08 8.95
N PRO A 90 10.80 -16.11 8.65
CA PRO A 90 10.44 -17.49 8.97
C PRO A 90 10.60 -17.75 10.47
N HIS A 91 9.49 -18.05 11.12
CA HIS A 91 9.40 -18.54 12.50
C HIS A 91 8.58 -19.84 12.54
N GLU A 92 8.62 -20.57 13.66
CA GLU A 92 7.80 -21.79 13.80
C GLU A 92 6.30 -21.44 13.74
N LYS A 93 5.90 -20.37 14.43
CA LYS A 93 4.55 -19.80 14.31
C LYS A 93 4.57 -18.52 13.50
N ASN A 94 3.42 -18.13 12.97
CA ASN A 94 3.30 -16.84 12.27
C ASN A 94 3.27 -15.70 13.30
N LEU A 95 4.33 -14.90 13.37
CA LEU A 95 4.44 -13.76 14.31
C LEU A 95 4.16 -12.39 13.64
N GLY A 96 3.84 -12.40 12.34
CA GLY A 96 3.53 -11.20 11.57
C GLY A 96 4.75 -10.43 11.07
N TRP A 97 4.68 -9.11 11.18
CA TRP A 97 5.67 -8.19 10.62
C TRP A 97 6.86 -8.00 11.57
N GLU A 98 8.07 -8.23 11.06
CA GLU A 98 9.34 -8.10 11.78
C GLU A 98 10.24 -7.07 11.10
N PHE A 99 11.05 -6.36 11.88
CA PHE A 99 12.01 -5.35 11.39
C PHE A 99 13.28 -5.98 10.81
N VAL A 100 13.12 -6.92 9.87
CA VAL A 100 14.22 -7.78 9.34
C VAL A 100 15.34 -7.03 8.61
N TYR A 101 15.13 -5.75 8.31
CA TYR A 101 16.12 -4.91 7.64
C TYR A 101 17.05 -4.18 8.60
N ASP A 102 16.73 -4.18 9.90
CA ASP A 102 17.52 -3.55 10.94
C ASP A 102 18.51 -4.53 11.59
N GLU A 103 19.52 -3.99 12.25
CA GLU A 103 20.45 -4.78 13.06
C GLU A 103 19.67 -5.53 14.16
N ASN A 104 19.94 -6.83 14.30
CA ASN A 104 19.24 -7.72 15.24
C ASN A 104 17.71 -7.74 15.06
N ASN A 105 17.22 -7.45 13.84
CA ASN A 105 15.80 -7.36 13.49
C ASN A 105 15.00 -6.40 14.38
N THR A 106 15.63 -5.37 14.94
CA THR A 106 15.01 -4.48 15.93
C THR A 106 15.00 -3.04 15.44
N ASP A 107 13.83 -2.40 15.44
CA ASP A 107 13.70 -0.98 15.09
C ASP A 107 14.54 -0.13 16.06
N PRO A 108 15.51 0.66 15.58
CA PRO A 108 16.46 1.37 16.44
C PRO A 108 15.83 2.55 17.21
N VAL A 109 14.66 3.04 16.77
CA VAL A 109 13.94 4.16 17.41
C VAL A 109 12.94 3.63 18.43
N LEU A 110 12.22 2.57 18.09
CA LEU A 110 11.12 2.01 18.88
C LEU A 110 11.59 0.89 19.83
N ASN A 111 12.76 0.30 19.57
CA ASN A 111 13.31 -0.85 20.30
C ASN A 111 12.35 -2.05 20.37
N ILE A 112 11.69 -2.35 19.25
CA ILE A 112 10.78 -3.49 19.07
C ILE A 112 11.27 -4.36 17.91
N GLN A 113 11.10 -5.66 18.03
CA GLN A 113 11.44 -6.63 16.99
C GLN A 113 10.25 -6.91 16.07
N PHE A 114 9.03 -6.90 16.61
CA PHE A 114 7.81 -7.11 15.85
C PHE A 114 6.89 -5.90 15.94
N LEU A 115 6.24 -5.55 14.83
CA LEU A 115 5.24 -4.47 14.80
C LEU A 115 4.10 -4.71 15.80
N SER A 116 3.82 -5.98 16.10
CA SER A 116 2.78 -6.38 17.04
C SER A 116 3.00 -5.86 18.46
N GLU A 117 4.26 -5.66 18.88
CA GLU A 117 4.59 -5.06 20.17
C GLU A 117 3.98 -3.65 20.32
N ALA A 118 4.04 -2.83 19.26
CA ALA A 118 3.45 -1.48 19.27
C ALA A 118 1.91 -1.49 19.23
N TYR A 119 1.31 -2.48 18.58
CA TYR A 119 -0.14 -2.68 18.55
C TYR A 119 -0.66 -3.01 19.96
N TYR A 120 -0.07 -4.00 20.63
CA TYR A 120 -0.55 -4.42 21.95
C TYR A 120 -0.18 -3.45 23.07
N LYS A 121 0.82 -2.60 22.85
CA LYS A 121 1.08 -1.44 23.72
C LYS A 121 -0.01 -0.37 23.60
N ALA A 122 -0.64 -0.26 22.43
CA ALA A 122 -1.73 0.68 22.19
C ALA A 122 -3.08 0.14 22.70
N ASP A 123 -3.31 -1.15 22.51
CA ASP A 123 -4.51 -1.87 22.96
C ASP A 123 -4.16 -3.35 23.25
N ASP A 124 -4.13 -3.73 24.52
CA ASP A 124 -3.74 -5.07 24.98
C ASP A 124 -4.83 -6.12 24.72
N ASP A 125 -6.08 -5.70 24.47
CA ASP A 125 -7.19 -6.57 24.09
C ASP A 125 -7.35 -6.70 22.57
N TYR A 126 -6.47 -6.07 21.77
CA TYR A 126 -6.52 -6.16 20.31
C TYR A 126 -6.37 -7.62 19.81
N THR A 127 -7.41 -8.10 19.12
CA THR A 127 -7.50 -9.48 18.59
C THR A 127 -7.30 -9.58 17.08
N GLY A 128 -7.21 -8.44 16.38
CA GLY A 128 -7.04 -8.40 14.92
C GLY A 128 -5.60 -8.64 14.47
N ARG A 129 -5.41 -8.65 13.16
CA ARG A 129 -4.07 -8.74 12.58
C ARG A 129 -3.38 -7.39 12.67
N THR A 130 -2.14 -7.40 13.12
CA THR A 130 -1.27 -6.21 13.12
C THR A 130 -0.88 -5.89 11.68
N THR A 131 -1.29 -4.74 11.16
CA THR A 131 -1.16 -4.40 9.72
C THR A 131 -0.17 -3.27 9.50
N VAL A 132 0.38 -3.23 8.29
CA VAL A 132 0.95 -2.01 7.74
C VAL A 132 -0.05 -1.39 6.75
N PRO A 133 -0.10 -0.05 6.61
CA PRO A 133 0.72 0.93 7.33
C PRO A 133 0.31 1.04 8.79
N ALA A 134 1.29 1.34 9.64
CA ALA A 134 1.06 1.71 11.03
C ALA A 134 1.86 2.99 11.32
N LEU A 135 1.16 4.04 11.74
CA LEU A 135 1.80 5.24 12.25
C LEU A 135 1.94 5.10 13.77
N ILE A 136 3.17 5.19 14.24
CA ILE A 136 3.54 5.00 15.64
C ILE A 136 4.00 6.34 16.20
N ASP A 137 3.46 6.73 17.36
CA ASP A 137 3.99 7.85 18.14
C ASP A 137 5.27 7.38 18.83
N VAL A 138 6.41 7.95 18.47
CA VAL A 138 7.73 7.53 18.97
C VAL A 138 7.91 7.80 20.46
N GLN A 139 7.17 8.79 21.02
CA GLN A 139 7.25 9.10 22.45
C GLN A 139 6.56 8.03 23.30
N THR A 140 5.46 7.48 22.79
CA THR A 140 4.68 6.47 23.52
C THR A 140 4.99 5.04 23.07
N GLY A 141 5.57 4.86 21.87
CA GLY A 141 5.78 3.57 21.22
C GLY A 141 4.48 2.85 20.84
N LYS A 142 3.36 3.58 20.76
CA LYS A 142 2.03 3.04 20.47
C LYS A 142 1.64 3.32 19.03
N VAL A 143 0.97 2.36 18.39
CA VAL A 143 0.25 2.65 17.14
C VAL A 143 -0.86 3.65 17.42
N VAL A 144 -0.85 4.77 16.71
CA VAL A 144 -1.86 5.83 16.83
C VAL A 144 -2.83 5.84 15.65
N ASN A 145 -2.40 5.35 14.49
CA ASN A 145 -3.23 5.24 13.31
C ASN A 145 -2.80 4.08 12.41
N ASN A 146 -3.74 3.22 12.00
CA ASN A 146 -3.54 2.21 10.95
C ASN A 146 -4.59 2.30 9.84
N ASP A 147 -5.28 3.44 9.74
CA ASP A 147 -6.33 3.67 8.77
C ASP A 147 -5.77 3.94 7.37
N TYR A 148 -5.44 2.88 6.65
CA TYR A 148 -4.92 2.98 5.28
C TYR A 148 -5.87 3.65 4.28
N ASN A 149 -7.13 3.91 4.65
CA ASN A 149 -8.08 4.64 3.80
C ASN A 149 -7.95 6.15 3.93
N ARG A 150 -7.53 6.66 5.10
CA ARG A 150 -7.48 8.11 5.40
C ARG A 150 -6.09 8.61 5.78
N LEU A 151 -5.13 7.72 6.07
CA LEU A 151 -3.78 8.10 6.48
C LEU A 151 -3.10 9.06 5.51
N THR A 152 -3.23 8.83 4.20
CA THR A 152 -2.71 9.76 3.18
C THR A 152 -3.40 11.11 3.27
N ASN A 153 -4.73 11.15 3.44
CA ASN A 153 -5.47 12.42 3.59
C ASN A 153 -5.05 13.19 4.86
N TYR A 154 -4.71 12.50 5.95
CA TYR A 154 -4.15 13.17 7.13
C TYR A 154 -2.79 13.80 6.82
N PHE A 155 -1.91 13.13 6.07
CA PHE A 155 -0.64 13.73 5.63
C PHE A 155 -0.87 14.96 4.76
N GLU A 156 -1.84 14.92 3.83
CA GLU A 156 -2.20 16.05 2.97
C GLU A 156 -2.75 17.25 3.75
N VAL A 157 -3.66 17.01 4.70
CA VAL A 157 -4.45 18.08 5.32
C VAL A 157 -3.86 18.53 6.66
N ASN A 158 -3.57 17.59 7.55
CA ASN A 158 -3.18 17.91 8.93
C ASN A 158 -1.69 18.24 9.02
N PHE A 159 -0.83 17.57 8.24
CA PHE A 159 0.62 17.81 8.27
C PHE A 159 1.06 18.91 7.27
N ARG A 160 0.14 19.72 6.75
CA ARG A 160 0.37 20.74 5.72
C ARG A 160 1.47 21.74 6.09
N GLU A 161 1.55 22.13 7.36
CA GLU A 161 2.59 23.06 7.83
C GLU A 161 4.03 22.53 7.67
N PHE A 162 4.20 21.22 7.53
CA PHE A 162 5.51 20.57 7.34
C PHE A 162 5.79 20.18 5.90
N HIS A 163 4.90 20.50 4.96
CA HIS A 163 5.08 20.19 3.54
C HIS A 163 6.27 20.93 2.91
N GLY A 164 6.95 20.25 1.99
CA GLY A 164 7.99 20.84 1.15
C GLY A 164 7.48 22.01 0.29
N GLU A 165 8.39 22.81 -0.26
CA GLU A 165 8.05 24.01 -1.05
C GLU A 165 7.19 23.70 -2.28
N ASN A 166 7.42 22.55 -2.91
CA ASN A 166 6.74 22.13 -4.13
C ASN A 166 5.76 20.98 -3.88
N ALA A 167 5.27 20.84 -2.64
CA ALA A 167 4.30 19.78 -2.32
C ALA A 167 3.03 19.93 -3.18
N PRO A 168 2.60 18.85 -3.86
CA PRO A 168 1.39 18.87 -4.67
C PRO A 168 0.15 18.86 -3.78
N ASP A 169 -0.98 19.35 -4.30
CA ASP A 169 -2.29 19.18 -3.69
C ASP A 169 -2.92 17.88 -4.21
N LEU A 170 -2.73 16.75 -3.49
CA LEU A 170 -3.29 15.47 -3.92
C LEU A 170 -4.77 15.32 -3.53
N TYR A 171 -5.28 16.17 -2.63
CA TYR A 171 -6.64 16.11 -2.10
C TYR A 171 -7.31 17.50 -2.02
N PRO A 172 -7.41 18.20 -3.18
CA PRO A 172 -7.88 19.58 -3.25
C PRO A 172 -9.37 19.65 -2.88
N GLU A 173 -9.74 20.71 -2.16
CA GLU A 173 -11.09 20.88 -1.59
C GLU A 173 -12.21 20.71 -2.61
N GLU A 174 -12.02 21.24 -3.82
CA GLU A 174 -13.01 21.19 -4.90
C GLU A 174 -13.24 19.78 -5.48
N LEU A 175 -12.32 18.83 -5.26
CA LEU A 175 -12.44 17.45 -5.76
C LEU A 175 -12.67 16.42 -4.66
N ARG A 176 -12.65 16.80 -3.37
CA ARG A 176 -12.68 15.82 -2.26
C ARG A 176 -13.86 14.86 -2.32
N GLU A 177 -15.06 15.37 -2.62
CA GLU A 177 -16.26 14.54 -2.71
C GLU A 177 -16.14 13.48 -3.83
N GLU A 178 -15.65 13.89 -5.00
CA GLU A 178 -15.51 12.98 -6.14
C GLU A 178 -14.33 12.02 -5.96
N ILE A 179 -13.22 12.48 -5.35
CA ILE A 179 -12.10 11.63 -4.95
C ILE A 179 -12.57 10.57 -3.96
N ASP A 180 -13.35 10.93 -2.94
CA ASP A 180 -13.86 9.99 -1.95
C ASP A 180 -14.78 8.94 -2.59
N LYS A 181 -15.70 9.36 -3.48
CA LYS A 181 -16.56 8.44 -4.24
C LYS A 181 -15.74 7.47 -5.09
N LEU A 182 -14.77 7.98 -5.86
CA LEU A 182 -13.92 7.15 -6.71
C LEU A 182 -13.05 6.21 -5.87
N ASN A 183 -12.53 6.67 -4.73
CA ASN A 183 -11.69 5.88 -3.85
C ASN A 183 -12.44 4.72 -3.19
N ILE A 184 -13.71 4.91 -2.82
CA ILE A 184 -14.58 3.82 -2.35
C ILE A 184 -14.77 2.80 -3.49
N TRP A 185 -15.05 3.27 -4.70
CA TRP A 185 -15.20 2.40 -5.87
C TRP A 185 -13.91 1.63 -6.21
N LEU A 186 -12.75 2.30 -6.18
CA LEU A 186 -11.43 1.70 -6.37
C LEU A 186 -11.13 0.67 -5.29
N PHE A 187 -11.48 0.96 -4.02
CA PHE A 187 -11.31 0.01 -2.94
C PHE A 187 -12.08 -1.29 -3.21
N HIS A 188 -13.37 -1.20 -3.51
CA HIS A 188 -14.21 -2.40 -3.65
C HIS A 188 -13.92 -3.21 -4.91
N ASN A 189 -13.61 -2.54 -6.03
CA ASN A 189 -13.51 -3.18 -7.34
C ASN A 189 -12.07 -3.44 -7.77
N VAL A 190 -11.08 -2.65 -7.33
CA VAL A 190 -9.69 -2.75 -7.80
C VAL A 190 -8.76 -3.19 -6.67
N ASN A 191 -8.57 -2.35 -5.65
CA ASN A 191 -7.54 -2.56 -4.65
C ASN A 191 -7.82 -3.76 -3.73
N ASN A 192 -9.05 -3.88 -3.24
CA ASN A 192 -9.48 -5.05 -2.50
C ASN A 192 -10.03 -6.15 -3.43
N GLY A 193 -10.38 -5.81 -4.69
CA GLY A 193 -10.83 -6.75 -5.71
C GLY A 193 -9.84 -7.90 -5.90
N VAL A 194 -8.54 -7.59 -6.01
CA VAL A 194 -7.51 -8.63 -6.16
C VAL A 194 -7.42 -9.60 -4.97
N TYR A 195 -7.71 -9.11 -3.75
CA TYR A 195 -7.72 -9.93 -2.54
C TYR A 195 -9.00 -10.76 -2.44
N LYS A 196 -10.16 -10.19 -2.82
CA LYS A 196 -11.43 -10.92 -2.87
C LYS A 196 -11.32 -12.12 -3.80
N THR A 197 -10.71 -11.95 -4.97
CA THR A 197 -10.45 -13.04 -5.92
C THR A 197 -9.48 -14.08 -5.33
N ALA A 198 -8.33 -13.66 -4.81
CA ALA A 198 -7.29 -14.56 -4.32
C ALA A 198 -7.69 -15.34 -3.04
N PHE A 199 -8.56 -14.76 -2.21
CA PHE A 199 -8.99 -15.35 -0.94
C PHE A 199 -10.39 -15.97 -0.99
N ALA A 200 -11.08 -15.93 -2.12
CA ALA A 200 -12.35 -16.61 -2.30
C ALA A 200 -12.26 -18.10 -1.92
N ARG A 201 -13.33 -18.61 -1.31
CA ARG A 201 -13.47 -20.04 -0.93
C ARG A 201 -14.69 -20.71 -1.58
N SER A 202 -15.39 -20.01 -2.46
CA SER A 202 -16.41 -20.53 -3.36
C SER A 202 -16.15 -20.07 -4.79
N LYS A 203 -16.72 -20.78 -5.78
CA LYS A 203 -16.57 -20.40 -7.19
C LYS A 203 -17.34 -19.11 -7.49
N GLU A 204 -18.48 -18.94 -6.85
CA GLU A 204 -19.36 -17.78 -6.94
C GLU A 204 -18.62 -16.53 -6.46
N ALA A 205 -18.05 -16.56 -5.25
CA ALA A 205 -17.26 -15.44 -4.73
C ALA A 205 -16.03 -15.11 -5.58
N PHE A 206 -15.38 -16.15 -6.13
CA PHE A 206 -14.27 -15.96 -7.06
C PHE A 206 -14.73 -15.22 -8.33
N TRP A 207 -15.77 -15.71 -9.01
CA TRP A 207 -16.24 -15.14 -10.28
C TRP A 207 -16.80 -13.73 -10.11
N ASP A 208 -17.51 -13.46 -9.02
CA ASP A 208 -18.03 -12.11 -8.71
C ASP A 208 -16.87 -11.11 -8.56
N ALA A 209 -15.87 -11.44 -7.74
CA ALA A 209 -14.71 -10.59 -7.54
C ALA A 209 -13.87 -10.43 -8.81
N TYR A 210 -13.63 -11.54 -9.52
CA TYR A 210 -12.85 -11.59 -10.74
C TYR A 210 -13.48 -10.73 -11.85
N ASN A 211 -14.78 -10.92 -12.10
CA ASN A 211 -15.50 -10.18 -13.14
C ASN A 211 -15.59 -8.70 -12.81
N ALA A 212 -15.86 -8.35 -11.54
CA ALA A 212 -15.89 -6.95 -11.09
C ALA A 212 -14.52 -6.27 -11.27
N PHE A 213 -13.42 -6.96 -10.95
CA PHE A 213 -12.06 -6.42 -11.10
C PHE A 213 -11.74 -6.06 -12.55
N TYR A 214 -11.94 -7.00 -13.48
CA TYR A 214 -11.65 -6.72 -14.89
C TYR A 214 -12.64 -5.74 -15.52
N ALA A 215 -13.92 -5.75 -15.15
CA ALA A 215 -14.86 -4.73 -15.58
C ALA A 215 -14.44 -3.32 -15.12
N ALA A 216 -13.90 -3.22 -13.89
CA ALA A 216 -13.34 -1.96 -13.38
C ALA A 216 -12.08 -1.52 -14.15
N LEU A 217 -11.19 -2.44 -14.51
CA LEU A 217 -10.06 -2.10 -15.38
C LEU A 217 -10.51 -1.62 -16.77
N ASP A 218 -11.52 -2.26 -17.35
CA ASP A 218 -12.06 -1.86 -18.66
C ASP A 218 -12.68 -0.43 -18.60
N ILE A 219 -13.38 -0.07 -17.52
CA ILE A 219 -13.89 1.29 -17.27
C ILE A 219 -12.75 2.31 -17.12
N LEU A 220 -11.70 1.95 -16.37
CA LEU A 220 -10.55 2.83 -16.15
C LEU A 220 -9.72 3.01 -17.42
N GLU A 221 -9.59 1.97 -18.26
CA GLU A 221 -8.94 2.04 -19.56
C GLU A 221 -9.63 3.04 -20.49
N GLU A 222 -10.97 3.02 -20.56
CA GLU A 222 -11.75 3.98 -21.33
C GLU A 222 -11.54 5.41 -20.80
N ARG A 223 -11.73 5.61 -19.49
CA ARG A 223 -11.54 6.92 -18.84
C ARG A 223 -10.15 7.50 -19.12
N LEU A 224 -9.10 6.70 -18.94
CA LEU A 224 -7.71 7.12 -19.14
C LEU A 224 -7.33 7.27 -20.62
N GLY A 225 -8.23 6.93 -21.56
CA GLY A 225 -8.09 7.27 -22.98
C GLY A 225 -8.37 8.73 -23.30
N HIS A 226 -9.08 9.44 -22.41
CA HIS A 226 -9.52 10.82 -22.63
C HIS A 226 -8.86 11.86 -21.73
N GLN A 227 -8.12 11.42 -20.71
CA GLN A 227 -7.50 12.29 -19.71
C GLN A 227 -6.21 11.66 -19.20
N ARG A 228 -5.24 12.50 -18.82
CA ARG A 228 -3.91 12.05 -18.38
C ARG A 228 -3.99 11.25 -17.08
N PHE A 229 -4.69 11.77 -16.08
CA PHE A 229 -4.89 11.19 -14.74
C PHE A 229 -6.38 11.03 -14.41
N LEU A 230 -6.70 10.45 -13.24
CA LEU A 230 -8.08 10.11 -12.87
C LEU A 230 -8.99 11.33 -12.74
N PHE A 231 -8.48 12.51 -12.41
CA PHE A 231 -9.27 13.76 -12.36
C PHE A 231 -8.79 14.82 -13.37
N GLY A 232 -8.26 14.40 -14.52
CA GLY A 232 -7.87 15.29 -15.61
C GLY A 232 -6.36 15.44 -15.71
N ASP A 233 -5.87 16.65 -15.45
CA ASP A 233 -4.50 17.07 -15.77
C ASP A 233 -3.45 16.71 -14.72
N TYR A 234 -3.86 16.55 -13.46
CA TYR A 234 -2.96 16.42 -12.32
C TYR A 234 -3.19 15.13 -11.52
N VAL A 235 -2.11 14.61 -10.95
CA VAL A 235 -2.12 13.48 -10.02
C VAL A 235 -2.86 13.86 -8.73
N THR A 236 -3.73 12.97 -8.27
CA THR A 236 -4.49 13.06 -7.02
C THR A 236 -4.26 11.83 -6.14
N ASP A 237 -4.83 11.82 -4.94
CA ASP A 237 -4.82 10.67 -4.03
C ASP A 237 -5.40 9.40 -4.69
N SER A 238 -6.40 9.53 -5.56
CA SER A 238 -6.94 8.39 -6.32
C SER A 238 -5.90 7.74 -7.23
N ASP A 239 -5.01 8.55 -7.83
CA ASP A 239 -4.00 8.05 -8.75
C ASP A 239 -2.96 7.20 -8.02
N VAL A 240 -2.55 7.64 -6.82
CA VAL A 240 -1.69 6.87 -5.91
C VAL A 240 -2.35 5.53 -5.55
N ARG A 241 -3.65 5.54 -5.21
CA ARG A 241 -4.39 4.33 -4.83
C ARG A 241 -4.50 3.33 -5.98
N LEU A 242 -4.74 3.79 -7.20
CA LEU A 242 -4.81 2.93 -8.37
C LEU A 242 -3.42 2.37 -8.70
N TYR A 243 -2.40 3.23 -8.74
CA TYR A 243 -1.04 2.88 -9.11
C TYR A 243 -0.48 1.69 -8.33
N VAL A 244 -0.62 1.68 -7.00
CA VAL A 244 -0.02 0.63 -6.17
C VAL A 244 -0.56 -0.77 -6.49
N THR A 245 -1.79 -0.87 -7.02
CA THR A 245 -2.34 -2.12 -7.54
C THR A 245 -1.82 -2.44 -8.94
N LEU A 246 -1.79 -1.45 -9.84
CA LEU A 246 -1.28 -1.65 -11.21
C LEU A 246 0.20 -2.09 -11.21
N ALA A 247 1.05 -1.45 -10.39
CA ALA A 247 2.47 -1.79 -10.24
C ALA A 247 2.71 -3.26 -9.82
N ARG A 248 1.70 -3.92 -9.25
CA ARG A 248 1.76 -5.32 -8.81
C ARG A 248 0.98 -6.25 -9.75
N LEU A 249 0.22 -5.76 -10.72
CA LEU A 249 -0.71 -6.58 -11.49
C LEU A 249 0.00 -7.71 -12.24
N ASP A 250 0.87 -7.38 -13.19
CA ASP A 250 1.54 -8.38 -14.03
C ASP A 250 2.65 -9.14 -13.31
N ILE A 251 3.30 -8.49 -12.34
CA ILE A 251 4.46 -9.05 -11.63
C ILE A 251 4.03 -9.96 -10.48
N ARG A 252 2.87 -9.69 -9.86
CA ARG A 252 2.41 -10.35 -8.64
C ARG A 252 0.99 -10.90 -8.72
N TYR A 253 0.01 -10.09 -9.08
CA TYR A 253 -1.39 -10.49 -8.92
C TYR A 253 -1.87 -11.43 -10.01
N ALA A 254 -1.36 -11.32 -11.24
CA ALA A 254 -1.82 -12.14 -12.37
C ALA A 254 -1.78 -13.65 -12.10
N PHE A 255 -0.81 -14.14 -11.31
CA PHE A 255 -0.73 -15.56 -10.92
C PHE A 255 -1.60 -15.94 -9.71
N GLN A 256 -2.11 -14.97 -8.95
CA GLN A 256 -2.97 -15.19 -7.79
C GLN A 256 -4.47 -15.02 -8.11
N LEU A 257 -4.79 -14.27 -9.18
CA LEU A 257 -6.16 -13.98 -9.59
C LEU A 257 -6.86 -15.14 -10.32
N GLY A 258 -6.15 -16.22 -10.62
CA GLY A 258 -6.65 -17.32 -11.45
C GLY A 258 -6.23 -17.16 -12.90
N HIS A 259 -7.15 -17.32 -13.85
CA HIS A 259 -6.85 -17.13 -15.26
C HIS A 259 -6.53 -15.65 -15.53
N THR A 260 -5.50 -15.36 -16.33
CA THR A 260 -5.20 -13.98 -16.72
C THR A 260 -6.07 -13.59 -17.92
N LYS A 261 -7.14 -12.81 -17.71
CA LYS A 261 -7.97 -12.30 -18.83
C LYS A 261 -7.17 -11.31 -19.70
N GLN A 262 -6.49 -10.36 -19.08
CA GLN A 262 -5.69 -9.35 -19.77
C GLN A 262 -4.58 -8.84 -18.86
N ARG A 263 -3.37 -8.69 -19.40
CA ARG A 263 -2.23 -8.15 -18.65
C ARG A 263 -2.29 -6.63 -18.65
N LEU A 264 -1.69 -5.98 -17.65
CA LEU A 264 -1.53 -4.53 -17.62
C LEU A 264 -0.89 -4.02 -18.91
N ILE A 265 0.17 -4.67 -19.38
CA ILE A 265 0.89 -4.26 -20.61
C ILE A 265 0.02 -4.29 -21.87
N ASP A 266 -1.08 -5.05 -21.86
CA ASP A 266 -2.02 -5.15 -22.99
C ASP A 266 -3.11 -4.06 -22.95
N TYR A 267 -3.23 -3.32 -21.84
CA TYR A 267 -4.10 -2.14 -21.74
C TYR A 267 -3.33 -0.89 -22.17
N LYS A 268 -3.71 -0.27 -23.30
CA LYS A 268 -2.96 0.85 -23.88
C LYS A 268 -2.87 2.03 -22.92
N ASN A 269 -4.00 2.45 -22.35
CA ASN A 269 -4.08 3.65 -21.53
C ASN A 269 -3.60 3.37 -20.10
N LEU A 270 -4.03 2.28 -19.47
CA LEU A 270 -3.58 1.89 -18.13
C LEU A 270 -2.07 1.63 -18.08
N TRP A 271 -1.50 0.98 -19.10
CA TRP A 271 -0.05 0.75 -19.13
C TRP A 271 0.72 2.07 -19.27
N GLY A 272 0.29 2.94 -20.19
CA GLY A 272 0.87 4.27 -20.31
C GLY A 272 0.72 5.07 -19.02
N TYR A 273 -0.44 5.04 -18.39
CA TYR A 273 -0.76 5.76 -17.15
C TYR A 273 0.14 5.30 -16.00
N ALA A 274 0.28 3.98 -15.81
CA ALA A 274 1.11 3.44 -14.74
C ALA A 274 2.59 3.79 -14.93
N ARG A 275 3.09 3.81 -16.17
CA ARG A 275 4.45 4.29 -16.50
C ARG A 275 4.63 5.80 -16.33
N ASP A 276 3.63 6.60 -16.72
CA ASP A 276 3.67 8.06 -16.53
C ASP A 276 3.76 8.42 -15.04
N LEU A 277 3.05 7.68 -14.17
CA LEU A 277 3.21 7.79 -12.71
C LEU A 277 4.57 7.28 -12.23
N TYR A 278 5.03 6.11 -12.69
CA TYR A 278 6.33 5.56 -12.28
C TYR A 278 7.52 6.49 -12.59
N GLN A 279 7.43 7.30 -13.65
CA GLN A 279 8.48 8.30 -13.96
C GLN A 279 8.60 9.41 -12.91
N ILE A 280 7.63 9.56 -12.01
CA ILE A 280 7.72 10.48 -10.88
C ILE A 280 8.62 9.85 -9.80
N PRO A 281 9.65 10.56 -9.30
CA PRO A 281 10.60 10.01 -8.33
C PRO A 281 9.94 9.31 -7.12
N ALA A 282 8.94 9.94 -6.50
CA ALA A 282 8.25 9.36 -5.35
C ALA A 282 7.54 8.03 -5.65
N PHE A 283 7.00 7.84 -6.85
CA PHE A 283 6.41 6.57 -7.25
C PHE A 283 7.50 5.52 -7.50
N LYS A 284 8.57 5.91 -8.21
CA LYS A 284 9.72 5.04 -8.50
C LYS A 284 10.42 4.54 -7.22
N ASN A 285 10.81 5.46 -6.35
CA ASN A 285 11.60 5.20 -5.14
C ASN A 285 10.86 4.30 -4.14
N ASN A 286 9.53 4.26 -4.24
CA ASN A 286 8.66 3.44 -3.41
C ASN A 286 8.11 2.19 -4.14
N THR A 287 8.69 1.80 -5.28
CA THR A 287 8.26 0.62 -6.05
C THR A 287 9.38 -0.40 -6.19
N TYR A 288 9.17 -1.56 -5.58
CA TYR A 288 10.19 -2.59 -5.39
C TYR A 288 9.90 -3.83 -6.24
N PHE A 289 10.00 -3.67 -7.57
CA PHE A 289 9.63 -4.75 -8.51
C PHE A 289 10.38 -6.05 -8.27
N LYS A 290 11.64 -5.97 -7.81
CA LYS A 290 12.41 -7.18 -7.47
C LYS A 290 11.78 -7.93 -6.30
N ASP A 291 11.44 -7.22 -5.23
CA ASP A 291 10.74 -7.78 -4.09
C ASP A 291 9.35 -8.30 -4.49
N PHE A 292 8.64 -7.64 -5.42
CA PHE A 292 7.33 -8.12 -5.90
C PHE A 292 7.44 -9.46 -6.65
N ALA A 293 8.46 -9.58 -7.49
CA ALA A 293 8.74 -10.77 -8.29
C ALA A 293 9.21 -11.96 -7.43
N ASN A 294 10.01 -11.70 -6.39
CA ASN A 294 10.48 -12.72 -5.47
C ASN A 294 10.49 -12.25 -3.99
N PRO A 295 9.32 -12.26 -3.31
CA PRO A 295 9.22 -11.87 -1.89
C PRO A 295 10.05 -12.68 -0.92
N SER A 296 10.25 -13.96 -1.23
CA SER A 296 10.99 -14.85 -0.35
C SER A 296 12.49 -14.57 -0.38
N ASN A 297 12.95 -13.82 -1.39
CA ASN A 297 14.35 -13.61 -1.74
C ASN A 297 15.17 -14.92 -1.80
N LYS A 298 14.51 -16.07 -1.97
CA LYS A 298 15.18 -17.36 -2.11
C LYS A 298 15.61 -17.48 -3.57
N LYS A 299 16.93 -17.39 -3.81
CA LYS A 299 17.53 -17.64 -5.14
C LYS A 299 17.56 -19.13 -5.52
N ALA A 300 17.21 -20.03 -4.61
CA ALA A 300 17.25 -21.47 -4.85
C ALA A 300 16.23 -22.21 -3.97
N GLY A 301 15.56 -23.22 -4.56
CA GLY A 301 14.78 -24.19 -3.79
C GLY A 301 13.47 -24.65 -4.41
N HIS A 302 12.92 -23.92 -5.41
CA HIS A 302 11.69 -24.31 -6.08
C HIS A 302 11.97 -24.78 -7.52
N LEU A 303 11.43 -25.96 -7.86
CA LEU A 303 11.57 -26.55 -9.21
C LEU A 303 10.85 -25.73 -10.30
N MET A 304 9.84 -24.95 -9.92
CA MET A 304 9.03 -24.10 -10.80
C MET A 304 8.97 -22.68 -10.24
N GLU A 305 9.64 -21.76 -10.91
CA GLU A 305 9.71 -20.33 -10.56
C GLU A 305 9.23 -19.47 -11.72
N THR A 306 8.65 -18.30 -11.42
CA THR A 306 8.19 -17.36 -12.46
C THR A 306 9.35 -16.81 -13.27
N PHE A 307 9.11 -16.36 -14.51
CA PHE A 307 10.13 -15.70 -15.34
C PHE A 307 10.81 -14.54 -14.59
N ASN A 308 10.01 -13.68 -13.96
CA ASN A 308 10.51 -12.52 -13.23
C ASN A 308 11.37 -12.92 -12.01
N ALA A 309 11.03 -14.01 -11.32
CA ALA A 309 11.82 -14.51 -10.19
C ALA A 309 13.15 -15.15 -10.66
N ARG A 310 13.14 -15.89 -11.77
CA ARG A 310 14.32 -16.59 -12.33
C ARG A 310 15.37 -15.63 -12.90
N PHE A 311 14.92 -14.60 -13.61
CA PHE A 311 15.78 -13.65 -14.33
C PHE A 311 15.83 -12.28 -13.64
N LEU A 312 15.57 -12.25 -12.32
CA LEU A 312 15.45 -11.02 -11.52
C LEU A 312 16.61 -10.04 -11.70
N ASP A 313 17.84 -10.55 -11.79
CA ASP A 313 19.06 -9.76 -11.91
C ASP A 313 19.36 -9.34 -13.37
N GLU A 314 18.68 -9.95 -14.34
CA GLU A 314 18.79 -9.64 -15.78
C GLU A 314 17.69 -8.68 -16.25
N ILE A 315 16.59 -8.55 -15.50
CA ILE A 315 15.48 -7.66 -15.83
C ILE A 315 15.76 -6.24 -15.33
N ASN A 316 15.91 -5.31 -16.27
CA ASN A 316 15.97 -3.88 -15.97
C ASN A 316 14.57 -3.27 -15.88
N PHE A 317 13.88 -3.46 -14.75
CA PHE A 317 12.53 -2.93 -14.54
C PHE A 317 12.46 -1.41 -14.77
N ASP A 318 13.48 -0.66 -14.36
CA ASP A 318 13.55 0.79 -14.54
C ASP A 318 13.52 1.19 -16.02
N ALA A 319 14.19 0.44 -16.89
CA ALA A 319 14.17 0.72 -18.33
C ALA A 319 12.77 0.51 -18.94
N TYR A 320 12.06 -0.53 -18.51
CA TYR A 320 10.71 -0.83 -19.01
C TYR A 320 9.65 0.12 -18.47
N TRP A 321 9.62 0.30 -17.14
CA TRP A 321 8.63 1.14 -16.47
C TRP A 321 8.93 2.64 -16.60
N GLY A 322 10.20 3.02 -16.71
CA GLY A 322 10.65 4.41 -16.90
C GLY A 322 10.61 4.89 -18.35
N ALA A 323 10.37 4.02 -19.33
CA ALA A 323 10.27 4.41 -20.73
C ALA A 323 9.13 5.43 -20.95
N PRO A 324 9.29 6.41 -21.87
CA PRO A 324 8.27 7.41 -22.17
C PRO A 324 6.89 6.78 -22.42
N ALA A 325 5.87 7.38 -21.80
CA ALA A 325 4.49 6.90 -21.88
C ALA A 325 3.64 7.65 -22.91
N ASP A 326 4.14 8.80 -23.40
CA ASP A 326 3.45 9.70 -24.34
C ASP A 326 2.00 10.00 -23.94
N ARG A 327 1.80 10.43 -22.69
CA ARG A 327 0.48 10.83 -22.15
C ARG A 327 0.33 12.32 -21.89
N ALA A 328 1.40 13.10 -22.08
CA ALA A 328 1.37 14.54 -21.84
C ALA A 328 0.34 15.25 -22.73
N HIS A 329 0.12 14.76 -23.96
CA HIS A 329 -0.87 15.33 -24.90
C HIS A 329 -2.33 15.21 -24.44
N LEU A 330 -2.61 14.41 -23.40
CA LEU A 330 -3.93 14.26 -22.78
C LEU A 330 -4.18 15.27 -21.65
N SER A 331 -3.21 16.15 -21.37
CA SER A 331 -3.32 17.21 -20.35
C SER A 331 -3.40 18.58 -21.00
N SER A 332 -4.21 19.46 -20.42
CA SER A 332 -4.20 20.89 -20.76
C SER A 332 -2.91 21.60 -20.31
N ASP A 333 -2.20 21.00 -19.36
CA ASP A 333 -0.87 21.39 -18.89
C ASP A 333 0.13 20.21 -19.06
N PRO A 334 0.68 20.00 -20.26
CA PRO A 334 1.53 18.84 -20.54
C PRO A 334 2.85 18.83 -19.77
N GLY A 335 3.34 20.01 -19.37
CA GLY A 335 4.62 20.19 -18.69
C GLY A 335 4.60 19.80 -17.21
N ASN A 336 3.42 19.79 -16.60
CA ASN A 336 3.26 19.50 -15.18
C ASN A 336 2.41 18.25 -14.95
N LYS A 337 2.76 17.49 -13.90
CA LYS A 337 1.97 16.35 -13.42
C LYS A 337 1.20 16.67 -12.14
N PHE A 338 1.48 17.83 -11.55
CA PHE A 338 0.98 18.21 -10.23
C PHE A 338 0.44 19.63 -10.25
N LYS A 339 -0.66 19.82 -9.54
CA LYS A 339 -1.12 21.12 -9.09
C LYS A 339 -0.42 21.42 -7.77
N ILE A 340 0.32 22.53 -7.69
CA ILE A 340 1.00 22.91 -6.45
C ILE A 340 -0.06 23.33 -5.42
N GLY A 341 0.07 22.84 -4.19
CA GLY A 341 -0.82 23.21 -3.10
C GLY A 341 -0.66 24.67 -2.69
N LYS A 342 -1.76 25.31 -2.31
CA LYS A 342 -1.70 26.59 -1.58
C LYS A 342 -1.10 26.32 -0.19
N ARG A 343 -0.09 27.05 0.24
CA ARG A 343 0.41 26.93 1.62
C ARG A 343 -0.56 27.56 2.61
#